data_AF-A0A8T2X7G7-F1
#
_entry.id   AF-A0A8T2X7G7-F1
#
_cell.length_a   1.000
_cell.length_b   1.000
_cell.length_c   1.000
_cell.angle_alpha   90.00
_cell.angle_beta   90.00
_cell.angle_gamma   90.00
#
_symmetry.space_group_name_H-M   'P 1'
#
loop_
_entity.id
_entity.type
_entity.pdbx_description
1 polymer ?
#
loop_
_entity_poly.entity_id
_entity_poly.type
_entity_poly.pdbx_seq_one_letter_code
_entity_poly.pdbx_strand_id
1 'polypeptide(L)'
;MLHWKNSIRETYYDVLSVKEDASYVEIRTSYRSAILNYHPDKLQNTHQGSDPEDESGDRFMKVQKAWEILGNSMSRAVYDSKLRALRQDTEVSEDISLEEMMVEDNGEIFEMFYQCQCGDYFSIDSSEFEKMGYMLSRDECHISVEKPDAFPASVVLPCGSCSLQVRLLINADIKGVRSMASSTPETLMAEIDTAIGKLEYSRATALLDSPSPTPTNTSKTSMSSDSGANPQYDVKMADGAYRAGCASLAAGKLDEALQYLNVSLSKCPPDKTSAVAKLQSLISLTSQQLQKLPT
;
A
#
# COMPACT_ATOMS: atom_id res chain seq x y z
N MET A 1 -25.35 -2.08 -0.48
CA MET A 1 -24.92 -2.25 -1.88
C MET A 1 -24.19 -0.99 -2.31
N LEU A 2 -22.88 -0.91 -2.05
CA LEU A 2 -22.06 0.18 -2.58
C LEU A 2 -21.30 -0.36 -3.81
N HIS A 3 -21.68 0.16 -4.97
CA HIS A 3 -21.16 -0.22 -6.29
C HIS A 3 -19.89 0.58 -6.60
N TRP A 4 -18.73 0.01 -6.29
CA TRP A 4 -17.42 0.61 -6.51
C TRP A 4 -16.92 0.60 -7.97
N LYS A 5 -17.82 0.66 -8.97
CA LYS A 5 -17.42 0.77 -10.39
C LYS A 5 -16.24 1.75 -10.47
N ASN A 6 -15.07 1.27 -10.90
CA ASN A 6 -13.89 2.06 -11.31
C ASN A 6 -14.30 3.11 -12.33
N SER A 7 -15.04 4.15 -11.92
CA SER A 7 -15.89 4.98 -12.76
C SER A 7 -16.17 4.40 -14.15
N ILE A 8 -16.67 3.15 -14.26
CA ILE A 8 -17.09 2.58 -15.54
C ILE A 8 -18.46 3.19 -15.78
N ARG A 9 -18.44 4.49 -16.04
CA ARG A 9 -19.50 5.17 -16.76
C ARG A 9 -19.56 4.43 -18.08
N GLU A 10 -20.67 3.75 -18.31
CA GLU A 10 -20.98 3.11 -19.57
C GLU A 10 -20.61 4.07 -20.70
N THR A 11 -19.60 3.71 -21.49
CA THR A 11 -19.15 4.55 -22.58
C THR A 11 -20.12 4.42 -23.75
N TYR A 12 -20.09 5.36 -24.68
CA TYR A 12 -20.91 5.24 -25.89
C TYR A 12 -20.53 4.02 -26.74
N TYR A 13 -19.30 3.52 -26.60
CA TYR A 13 -18.83 2.30 -27.23
C TYR A 13 -19.48 1.06 -26.59
N ASP A 14 -19.59 1.04 -25.25
CA ASP A 14 -20.29 -0.02 -24.51
C ASP A 14 -21.78 -0.05 -24.84
N VAL A 15 -22.43 1.11 -24.95
CA VAL A 15 -23.86 1.23 -25.34
C VAL A 15 -24.11 0.59 -26.72
N LEU A 16 -23.17 0.76 -27.64
CA LEU A 16 -23.23 0.16 -28.98
C LEU A 16 -22.58 -1.22 -29.04
N SER A 17 -22.13 -1.79 -27.92
CA SER A 17 -21.45 -3.09 -27.85
C SER A 17 -20.31 -3.24 -28.86
N VAL A 18 -19.53 -2.18 -29.06
CA VAL A 18 -18.37 -2.13 -29.96
C VAL A 18 -17.13 -1.71 -29.17
N LYS A 19 -15.95 -2.03 -29.69
CA LYS A 19 -14.70 -1.60 -29.09
C LYS A 19 -14.40 -0.13 -29.42
N GLU A 20 -13.53 0.51 -28.63
CA GLU A 20 -13.13 1.92 -28.85
C GLU A 20 -12.32 2.11 -30.15
N ASP A 21 -11.61 1.08 -30.59
CA ASP A 21 -10.88 1.03 -31.87
C ASP A 21 -11.78 0.68 -33.07
N ALA A 22 -13.09 0.49 -32.86
CA ALA A 22 -14.02 0.10 -33.91
C ALA A 22 -14.04 1.11 -35.06
N SER A 23 -14.08 0.58 -36.27
CA SER A 23 -14.22 1.36 -37.49
C SER A 23 -15.62 1.99 -37.58
N TYR A 24 -15.75 3.05 -38.38
CA TYR A 24 -17.05 3.68 -38.63
C TYR A 24 -18.09 2.68 -39.18
N VAL A 25 -17.65 1.71 -40.00
CA VAL A 25 -18.53 0.68 -40.58
C VAL A 25 -19.09 -0.24 -39.50
N GLU A 26 -18.26 -0.65 -38.54
CA GLU A 26 -18.68 -1.48 -37.41
C GLU A 26 -19.66 -0.74 -36.50
N ILE A 27 -19.34 0.51 -36.13
CA ILE A 27 -20.22 1.35 -35.31
C ILE A 27 -21.58 1.54 -35.98
N ARG A 28 -21.60 1.81 -37.29
CA ARG A 28 -22.83 1.96 -38.07
C ARG A 28 -23.65 0.68 -38.15
N THR A 29 -22.98 -0.45 -38.29
CA THR A 29 -23.64 -1.76 -38.36
C THR A 29 -24.26 -2.10 -37.02
N SER A 30 -23.51 -1.91 -35.93
CA SER A 30 -24.00 -2.15 -34.58
C SER A 30 -25.17 -1.23 -34.21
N TYR A 31 -25.08 0.06 -34.53
CA TYR A 31 -26.18 1.00 -34.35
C TYR A 31 -27.46 0.54 -35.05
N ARG A 32 -27.36 0.10 -36.31
CA ARG A 32 -28.53 -0.41 -37.07
C ARG A 32 -29.15 -1.63 -36.38
N SER A 33 -28.34 -2.58 -35.92
CA SER A 33 -28.86 -3.73 -35.17
C SER A 33 -29.48 -3.32 -33.84
N ALA A 34 -28.86 -2.39 -33.10
CA ALA A 34 -29.38 -1.91 -31.83
C ALA A 34 -30.74 -1.21 -31.99
N ILE A 35 -30.88 -0.34 -32.99
CA ILE A 35 -32.16 0.31 -33.30
C ILE A 35 -33.23 -0.74 -33.67
N LEU A 36 -32.93 -1.75 -34.47
CA LEU A 36 -33.89 -2.80 -34.83
C LEU A 36 -34.34 -3.67 -33.64
N ASN A 37 -33.52 -3.74 -32.59
CA ASN A 37 -33.82 -4.50 -31.38
C ASN A 37 -34.58 -3.66 -30.35
N TYR A 38 -34.25 -2.38 -30.24
CA TYR A 38 -34.78 -1.48 -29.20
C TYR A 38 -35.79 -0.45 -29.73
N HIS A 39 -36.25 -0.57 -30.98
CA HIS A 39 -37.23 0.37 -31.54
C HIS A 39 -38.56 0.32 -30.76
N PRO A 40 -39.14 1.46 -30.36
CA PRO A 40 -40.36 1.49 -29.55
C PRO A 40 -41.56 0.82 -30.24
N ASP A 41 -41.64 0.89 -31.57
CA ASP A 41 -42.71 0.26 -32.38
C ASP A 41 -42.73 -1.28 -32.27
N LYS A 42 -41.55 -1.90 -32.12
CA LYS A 42 -41.42 -3.35 -32.00
C LYS A 42 -41.79 -3.85 -30.59
N LEU A 43 -41.63 -2.97 -29.59
CA LEU A 43 -41.95 -3.22 -28.19
C LEU A 43 -43.43 -2.99 -27.89
N GLN A 44 -44.08 -2.06 -28.60
CA GLN A 44 -45.54 -1.85 -28.50
C GLN A 44 -46.36 -3.08 -28.88
N ASN A 45 -45.82 -3.97 -29.73
CA ASN A 45 -46.52 -5.18 -30.18
C ASN A 45 -46.37 -6.38 -29.23
N THR A 46 -45.60 -6.24 -28.14
CA THR A 46 -45.30 -7.32 -27.17
C THR A 46 -45.90 -7.08 -25.78
N HIS A 47 -46.75 -6.07 -25.58
CA HIS A 47 -47.41 -5.82 -24.30
C HIS A 47 -48.55 -6.80 -24.02
N GLN A 48 -48.19 -8.00 -23.57
CA GLN A 48 -49.06 -8.80 -22.73
C GLN A 48 -48.20 -9.63 -21.75
N GLY A 49 -47.80 -8.99 -20.64
CA GLY A 49 -47.27 -9.69 -19.46
C GLY A 49 -46.01 -9.06 -18.86
N SER A 50 -46.17 -8.53 -17.65
CA SER A 50 -45.16 -8.21 -16.62
C SER A 50 -44.07 -7.18 -16.96
N ASP A 51 -44.18 -6.03 -16.30
CA ASP A 51 -43.19 -4.97 -16.01
C ASP A 51 -41.78 -5.09 -16.65
N PRO A 52 -41.51 -4.27 -17.69
CA PRO A 52 -40.16 -3.76 -17.97
C PRO A 52 -40.15 -2.35 -18.61
N GLU A 53 -41.05 -1.44 -18.18
CA GLU A 53 -41.30 -0.18 -18.91
C GLU A 53 -40.16 0.85 -18.82
N ASP A 54 -39.26 0.75 -17.84
CA ASP A 54 -38.18 1.75 -17.65
C ASP A 54 -36.86 1.41 -18.37
N GLU A 55 -36.52 0.13 -18.58
CA GLU A 55 -35.19 -0.21 -19.14
C GLU A 55 -35.12 -0.09 -20.66
N SER A 56 -36.22 -0.40 -21.37
CA SER A 56 -36.20 -0.48 -22.84
C SER A 56 -36.24 0.90 -23.51
N GLY A 57 -37.03 1.83 -22.96
CA GLY A 57 -37.10 3.21 -23.44
C GLY A 57 -35.79 3.97 -23.18
N ASP A 58 -35.20 3.77 -22.00
CA ASP A 58 -33.91 4.36 -21.63
C ASP A 58 -32.77 3.85 -22.53
N ARG A 59 -32.77 2.55 -22.88
CA ARG A 59 -31.77 1.99 -23.82
C ARG A 59 -31.87 2.56 -25.23
N PHE A 60 -33.07 2.75 -25.78
CA PHE A 60 -33.22 3.38 -27.10
C PHE A 60 -32.61 4.79 -27.11
N MET A 61 -32.91 5.60 -26.09
CA MET A 61 -32.35 6.95 -25.96
C MET A 61 -30.83 6.94 -25.80
N LYS A 62 -30.28 5.99 -25.03
CA LYS A 62 -28.82 5.81 -24.90
C LYS A 62 -28.16 5.47 -26.22
N VAL A 63 -28.72 4.51 -26.97
CA VAL A 63 -28.23 4.11 -28.31
C VAL A 63 -28.24 5.29 -29.28
N GLN A 64 -29.30 6.10 -29.26
CA GLN A 64 -29.39 7.28 -30.12
C GLN A 64 -28.33 8.33 -29.76
N LYS A 65 -28.15 8.64 -28.46
CA LYS A 65 -27.10 9.55 -27.99
C LYS A 65 -25.69 9.04 -28.34
N ALA A 66 -25.45 7.73 -28.21
CA ALA A 66 -24.19 7.13 -28.58
C ALA A 66 -23.89 7.31 -30.07
N TRP A 67 -24.89 7.13 -30.93
CA TRP A 67 -24.75 7.35 -32.37
C TRP A 67 -24.53 8.81 -32.76
N GLU A 68 -25.20 9.76 -32.10
CA GLU A 68 -24.98 11.19 -32.33
C GLU A 68 -23.52 11.60 -32.10
N ILE A 69 -22.87 10.99 -31.11
CA ILE A 69 -21.46 11.26 -30.79
C ILE A 69 -20.50 10.43 -31.64
N LEU A 70 -20.68 9.12 -31.72
CA LEU A 70 -19.74 8.19 -32.39
C LEU A 70 -19.90 8.15 -33.91
N GLY A 71 -21.06 8.54 -34.43
CA GLY A 71 -21.37 8.53 -35.87
C GLY A 71 -20.71 9.66 -36.65
N ASN A 72 -20.26 10.73 -35.99
CA ASN A 72 -19.53 11.83 -36.63
C ASN A 72 -18.07 11.85 -36.16
N SER A 73 -17.13 11.95 -37.11
CA SER A 73 -15.70 11.89 -36.82
C SER A 73 -15.21 12.98 -35.89
N MET A 74 -15.76 14.20 -35.98
CA MET A 74 -15.36 15.33 -35.16
C MET A 74 -15.86 15.19 -33.72
N SER A 75 -17.13 14.82 -33.52
CA SER A 75 -17.69 14.57 -32.18
C SER A 75 -17.06 13.35 -31.53
N ARG A 76 -16.76 12.30 -32.30
CA ARG A 76 -16.02 11.13 -31.84
C ARG A 76 -14.63 11.51 -31.36
N ALA A 77 -13.88 12.30 -32.13
CA ALA A 77 -12.55 12.74 -31.74
C ALA A 77 -12.56 13.56 -30.44
N VAL A 78 -13.54 14.46 -30.26
CA VAL A 78 -13.72 15.22 -29.01
C VAL A 78 -14.06 14.29 -27.85
N TYR A 79 -14.96 13.33 -28.07
CA TYR A 79 -15.32 12.34 -27.06
C TYR A 79 -14.12 11.46 -26.67
N ASP A 80 -13.35 10.96 -27.63
CA ASP A 80 -12.16 10.15 -27.41
C ASP A 80 -11.08 10.95 -26.66
N SER A 81 -10.91 12.24 -27.00
CA SER A 81 -10.02 13.14 -26.28
C SER A 81 -10.48 13.33 -24.82
N LYS A 82 -11.78 13.47 -24.58
CA LYS A 82 -12.35 13.58 -23.24
C LYS A 82 -12.21 12.27 -22.46
N LEU A 83 -12.42 11.12 -23.10
CA LEU A 83 -12.26 9.81 -22.50
C LEU A 83 -10.79 9.56 -22.13
N ARG A 84 -9.86 9.97 -23.01
CA ARG A 84 -8.43 9.94 -22.74
C ARG A 84 -8.04 10.88 -21.60
N ALA A 85 -8.57 12.11 -21.58
CA ALA A 85 -8.34 13.05 -20.50
C ALA A 85 -8.87 12.50 -19.17
N LEU A 86 -10.08 11.93 -19.13
CA LEU A 86 -10.62 11.26 -17.94
C LEU A 86 -9.74 10.11 -17.42
N ARG A 87 -9.04 9.41 -18.33
CA ARG A 87 -8.07 8.37 -17.99
C ARG A 87 -6.69 8.91 -17.59
N GLN A 88 -6.36 10.15 -17.98
CA GLN A 88 -5.10 10.82 -17.70
C GLN A 88 -5.15 11.73 -16.46
N ASP A 89 -6.31 12.31 -16.15
CA ASP A 89 -6.60 13.07 -14.92
C ASP A 89 -6.62 12.18 -13.66
N THR A 90 -6.46 10.87 -13.84
CA THR A 90 -5.96 9.98 -12.80
C THR A 90 -4.47 10.25 -12.62
N GLU A 91 -4.13 11.39 -12.03
CA GLU A 91 -2.76 11.67 -11.59
C GLU A 91 -2.47 10.73 -10.42
N VAL A 92 -2.03 9.53 -10.77
CA VAL A 92 -1.67 8.48 -9.83
C VAL A 92 -0.47 9.00 -9.06
N SER A 93 -0.67 9.22 -7.76
CA SER A 93 0.36 9.70 -6.85
C SER A 93 1.53 8.73 -6.79
N GLU A 94 1.24 7.43 -6.82
CA GLU A 94 2.21 6.34 -6.73
C GLU A 94 1.59 5.01 -7.21
N ASP A 95 2.43 4.13 -7.75
CA ASP A 95 2.07 2.75 -8.04
C ASP A 95 2.39 1.89 -6.81
N ILE A 96 1.42 1.14 -6.32
CA ILE A 96 1.53 0.31 -5.12
C ILE A 96 1.42 -1.16 -5.53
N SER A 97 2.25 -2.02 -4.97
CA SER A 97 2.13 -3.47 -5.21
C SER A 97 1.19 -4.12 -4.19
N LEU A 98 0.55 -5.22 -4.58
CA LEU A 98 -0.35 -5.97 -3.68
C LEU A 98 0.35 -6.42 -2.38
N GLU A 99 1.66 -6.69 -2.41
CA GLU A 99 2.44 -7.09 -1.24
C GLU A 99 2.64 -5.96 -0.22
N GLU A 100 2.50 -4.71 -0.65
CA GLU A 100 2.66 -3.52 0.20
C GLU A 100 1.36 -3.14 0.93
N MET A 101 0.23 -3.76 0.57
CA MET A 101 -1.05 -3.53 1.25
C MET A 101 -1.11 -4.28 2.58
N MET A 102 -1.70 -3.64 3.59
CA MET A 102 -2.11 -4.30 4.82
C MET A 102 -3.43 -5.02 4.59
N VAL A 103 -3.66 -6.14 5.28
CA VAL A 103 -4.93 -6.87 5.19
C VAL A 103 -5.56 -7.01 6.55
N GLU A 104 -6.83 -6.62 6.63
CA GLU A 104 -7.71 -6.93 7.76
C GLU A 104 -8.65 -8.07 7.39
N ASP A 105 -8.69 -9.09 8.25
CA ASP A 105 -9.57 -10.23 8.11
C ASP A 105 -10.75 -10.09 9.07
N ASN A 106 -11.89 -9.68 8.53
CA ASN A 106 -13.13 -9.51 9.28
C ASN A 106 -13.99 -10.79 9.28
N GLY A 107 -13.45 -11.92 8.81
CA GLY A 107 -14.08 -13.24 8.82
C GLY A 107 -15.04 -13.51 7.65
N GLU A 108 -15.67 -12.47 7.09
CA GLU A 108 -16.56 -12.58 5.92
C GLU A 108 -15.98 -11.96 4.66
N ILE A 109 -15.19 -10.89 4.80
CA ILE A 109 -14.62 -10.11 3.70
C ILE A 109 -13.19 -9.74 4.12
N PHE A 110 -12.23 -9.89 3.20
CA PHE A 110 -10.88 -9.38 3.40
C PHE A 110 -10.82 -7.94 2.92
N GLU A 111 -10.33 -7.03 3.76
CA GLU A 111 -10.12 -5.63 3.37
C GLU A 111 -8.62 -5.36 3.25
N MET A 112 -8.17 -5.05 2.03
CA MET A 112 -6.82 -4.61 1.76
C MET A 112 -6.76 -3.09 1.83
N PHE A 113 -5.80 -2.52 2.56
CA PHE A 113 -5.66 -1.08 2.69
C PHE A 113 -4.20 -0.59 2.70
N TYR A 114 -3.97 0.62 2.22
CA TYR A 114 -2.67 1.30 2.20
C TYR A 114 -2.82 2.72 2.72
N GLN A 115 -1.87 3.18 3.55
CA GLN A 115 -1.96 4.49 4.20
C GLN A 115 -1.61 5.62 3.23
N CYS A 116 -2.53 6.57 3.09
CA CYS A 116 -2.33 7.80 2.36
C CYS A 116 -1.56 8.82 3.19
N GLN A 117 -0.80 9.71 2.52
CA GLN A 117 -0.03 10.78 3.16
C GLN A 117 -0.91 11.81 3.91
N CYS A 118 -2.22 11.87 3.61
CA CYS A 118 -3.16 12.72 4.35
C CYS A 118 -3.61 12.12 5.70
N GLY A 119 -3.24 10.86 5.99
CA GLY A 119 -3.62 10.13 7.20
C GLY A 119 -4.84 9.22 7.06
N ASP A 120 -5.51 9.23 5.91
CA ASP A 120 -6.57 8.26 5.58
C ASP A 120 -6.03 7.10 4.74
N TYR A 121 -6.89 6.25 4.19
CA TYR A 121 -6.51 5.02 3.50
C TYR A 121 -7.03 4.96 2.06
N PHE A 122 -6.31 4.18 1.27
CA PHE A 122 -6.78 3.57 0.03
C PHE A 122 -7.18 2.14 0.36
N SER A 123 -8.42 1.73 0.11
CA SER A 123 -8.87 0.36 0.40
C SER A 123 -9.54 -0.31 -0.80
N ILE A 124 -9.48 -1.65 -0.79
CA ILE A 124 -10.15 -2.54 -1.75
C ILE A 124 -10.54 -3.82 -1.02
N ASP A 125 -11.77 -4.28 -1.24
CA ASP A 125 -12.29 -5.47 -0.54
C ASP A 125 -12.21 -6.76 -1.38
N SER A 126 -12.42 -7.92 -0.76
CA SER A 126 -12.34 -9.20 -1.47
C SER A 126 -13.42 -9.38 -2.55
N SER A 127 -14.62 -8.83 -2.34
CA SER A 127 -15.70 -8.82 -3.33
C SER A 127 -15.34 -7.99 -4.57
N GLU A 128 -14.50 -6.97 -4.39
CA GLU A 128 -13.99 -6.10 -5.44
C GLU A 128 -13.03 -6.85 -6.36
N PHE A 129 -12.12 -7.65 -5.78
CA PHE A 129 -11.27 -8.57 -6.53
C PHE A 129 -12.07 -9.65 -7.27
N GLU A 130 -13.08 -10.24 -6.64
CA GLU A 130 -13.94 -11.26 -7.26
C GLU A 130 -14.66 -10.73 -8.51
N LYS A 131 -15.18 -9.49 -8.45
CA LYS A 131 -15.80 -8.82 -9.61
C LYS A 131 -14.83 -8.62 -10.77
N MET A 132 -13.52 -8.51 -10.49
CA MET A 132 -12.45 -8.42 -11.49
C MET A 132 -11.96 -9.79 -11.99
N GLY A 133 -12.56 -10.88 -11.50
CA GLY A 133 -12.21 -12.25 -11.86
C GLY A 133 -10.98 -12.79 -11.13
N TYR A 134 -10.65 -12.22 -9.96
CA TYR A 134 -9.62 -12.74 -9.07
C TYR A 134 -10.26 -13.54 -7.94
N MET A 135 -9.75 -14.73 -7.66
CA MET A 135 -10.12 -15.50 -6.49
C MET A 135 -9.10 -15.24 -5.38
N LEU A 136 -9.61 -14.96 -4.19
CA LEU A 136 -8.78 -14.84 -2.99
C LEU A 136 -8.89 -16.12 -2.19
N SER A 137 -7.77 -16.80 -2.00
CA SER A 137 -7.66 -17.98 -1.15
C SER A 137 -6.88 -17.65 0.12
N ARG A 138 -7.32 -18.24 1.24
CA ARG A 138 -6.68 -18.10 2.54
C ARG A 138 -5.93 -19.37 2.89
N ASP A 139 -4.62 -19.25 2.99
CA ASP A 139 -3.77 -20.20 3.73
C ASP A 139 -3.45 -19.61 5.11
N GLU A 140 -3.02 -20.43 6.07
CA GLU A 140 -3.01 -20.15 7.53
C GLU A 140 -2.47 -18.76 7.98
N CYS A 141 -1.66 -18.05 7.18
CA CYS A 141 -1.22 -16.67 7.44
C CYS A 141 -1.21 -15.75 6.20
N HIS A 142 -1.82 -16.17 5.09
CA HIS A 142 -1.50 -15.61 3.79
C HIS A 142 -2.68 -15.62 2.83
N ILE A 143 -2.88 -14.49 2.14
CA ILE A 143 -3.93 -14.35 1.14
C ILE A 143 -3.29 -14.40 -0.24
N SER A 144 -3.58 -15.46 -0.98
CA SER A 144 -3.17 -15.62 -2.37
C SER A 144 -4.24 -15.08 -3.29
N VAL A 145 -3.80 -14.32 -4.31
CA VAL A 145 -4.67 -13.82 -5.37
C VAL A 145 -4.44 -14.68 -6.60
N GLU A 146 -5.41 -15.53 -6.95
CA GLU A 146 -5.33 -16.38 -8.12
C GLU A 146 -6.18 -15.80 -9.26
N LYS A 147 -5.62 -15.78 -10.47
CA LYS A 147 -6.36 -15.49 -11.70
C LYS A 147 -6.20 -16.64 -12.71
N PRO A 148 -7.29 -17.10 -13.36
CA PRO A 148 -7.21 -18.13 -14.39
C PRO A 148 -6.49 -17.72 -15.69
N ASP A 149 -6.47 -16.42 -16.04
CA ASP A 149 -5.93 -15.90 -17.30
C ASP A 149 -4.91 -14.77 -17.07
N ALA A 150 -3.64 -15.09 -17.27
CA ALA A 150 -2.45 -14.34 -16.87
C ALA A 150 -2.20 -13.04 -17.66
N PHE A 151 -2.85 -11.94 -17.24
CA PHE A 151 -2.37 -10.58 -17.53
C PHE A 151 -2.23 -9.79 -16.23
N PRO A 152 -1.12 -9.04 -16.04
CA PRO A 152 -1.00 -8.10 -14.93
C PRO A 152 -2.11 -7.05 -15.08
N ALA A 153 -2.96 -6.93 -14.06
CA ALA A 153 -3.98 -5.89 -14.03
C ALA A 153 -3.54 -4.76 -13.10
N SER A 154 -4.13 -3.60 -13.29
CA SER A 154 -4.01 -2.51 -12.33
C SER A 154 -5.38 -1.96 -12.00
N VAL A 155 -5.58 -1.59 -10.73
CA VAL A 155 -6.78 -0.90 -10.26
C VAL A 155 -6.38 0.44 -9.66
N VAL A 156 -7.16 1.48 -9.92
CA VAL A 156 -6.95 2.80 -9.32
C VAL A 156 -7.78 2.87 -8.04
N LEU A 157 -7.13 3.12 -6.91
CA LEU A 157 -7.77 3.30 -5.62
C LEU A 157 -7.81 4.79 -5.27
N PRO A 158 -8.99 5.39 -5.00
CA PRO A 158 -9.10 6.75 -4.49
C PRO A 158 -8.87 6.78 -2.97
N CYS A 159 -8.32 7.87 -2.46
CA CYS A 159 -8.25 8.09 -1.02
C CYS A 159 -9.64 8.47 -0.47
N GLY A 160 -10.00 7.97 0.72
CA GLY A 160 -11.27 8.29 1.38
C GLY A 160 -11.45 9.77 1.76
N SER A 161 -10.34 10.51 2.00
CA SER A 161 -10.38 11.87 2.57
C SER A 161 -9.73 12.94 1.71
N CYS A 162 -9.07 12.59 0.61
CA CYS A 162 -8.43 13.59 -0.26
C CYS A 162 -8.59 13.24 -1.74
N SER A 163 -8.06 14.08 -2.62
CA SER A 163 -8.14 13.90 -4.08
C SER A 163 -7.05 12.98 -4.65
N LEU A 164 -6.18 12.42 -3.81
CA LEU A 164 -5.12 11.52 -4.27
C LEU A 164 -5.71 10.20 -4.74
N GLN A 165 -5.07 9.63 -5.75
CA GLN A 165 -5.36 8.32 -6.30
C GLN A 165 -4.06 7.55 -6.44
N VAL A 166 -4.10 6.25 -6.23
CA VAL A 166 -2.94 5.35 -6.37
C VAL A 166 -3.30 4.21 -7.30
N ARG A 167 -2.32 3.62 -7.97
CA ARG A 167 -2.54 2.49 -8.87
C ARG A 167 -2.00 1.23 -8.20
N LEU A 168 -2.90 0.36 -7.78
CA LEU A 168 -2.56 -0.95 -7.28
C LEU A 168 -2.23 -1.88 -8.46
N LEU A 169 -1.03 -2.45 -8.47
CA LEU A 169 -0.57 -3.43 -9.44
C LEU A 169 -0.85 -4.86 -8.94
N ILE A 170 -1.59 -5.61 -9.76
CA ILE A 170 -2.02 -6.98 -9.48
C ILE A 170 -1.26 -7.92 -10.41
N ASN A 171 -0.13 -8.47 -9.94
CA ASN A 171 0.64 -9.46 -10.69
C ASN A 171 0.13 -10.89 -10.40
N ALA A 172 0.19 -11.77 -11.39
CA ALA A 172 -0.34 -13.13 -11.33
C ALA A 172 0.50 -14.12 -10.49
N ASP A 173 1.75 -13.78 -10.18
CA ASP A 173 2.71 -14.66 -9.48
C ASP A 173 2.85 -14.33 -7.99
N ILE A 174 1.92 -13.56 -7.44
CA ILE A 174 2.00 -13.07 -6.08
C ILE A 174 1.63 -14.21 -5.12
N LYS A 175 2.68 -14.86 -4.58
CA LYS A 175 2.63 -15.58 -3.30
C LYS A 175 2.42 -14.51 -2.23
N GLY A 176 1.18 -14.04 -2.19
CA GLY A 176 0.71 -12.79 -1.63
C GLY A 176 0.77 -12.46 -0.16
N VAL A 177 -0.37 -11.92 0.25
CA VAL A 177 -0.39 -10.79 1.15
C VAL A 177 -0.38 -11.33 2.55
N ARG A 178 0.57 -10.85 3.37
CA ARG A 178 0.62 -11.22 4.78
C ARG A 178 -0.67 -10.72 5.41
N SER A 179 -1.55 -11.66 5.75
CA SER A 179 -2.67 -11.34 6.61
C SER A 179 -2.04 -10.98 7.95
N MET A 180 -2.26 -9.74 8.37
CA MET A 180 -2.14 -9.38 9.77
C MET A 180 -3.33 -10.08 10.40
N ALA A 181 -3.25 -11.40 10.60
CA ALA A 181 -4.20 -12.07 11.47
C ALA A 181 -4.27 -11.18 12.71
N SER A 182 -5.48 -10.81 13.12
CA SER A 182 -5.71 -10.17 14.42
C SER A 182 -5.31 -11.20 15.49
N SER A 183 -4.03 -11.48 15.57
CA SER A 183 -3.41 -12.18 16.65
C SER A 183 -3.71 -11.28 17.80
N THR A 184 -4.62 -11.75 18.65
CA THR A 184 -4.98 -10.98 19.83
C THR A 184 -3.68 -10.70 20.58
N PRO A 185 -3.60 -9.63 21.38
CA PRO A 185 -2.40 -9.35 22.14
C PRO A 185 -1.89 -10.59 22.89
N GLU A 186 -2.80 -11.49 23.34
CA GLU A 186 -2.44 -12.77 23.93
C GLU A 186 -1.73 -13.74 22.99
N THR A 187 -2.18 -13.88 21.73
CA THR A 187 -1.54 -14.76 20.74
C THR A 187 -0.14 -14.28 20.37
N LEU A 188 0.03 -12.97 20.15
CA LEU A 188 1.35 -12.39 19.87
C LEU A 188 2.31 -12.57 21.05
N MET A 189 1.84 -12.36 22.28
CA MET A 189 2.66 -12.61 23.47
C MET A 189 3.07 -14.08 23.57
N ALA A 190 2.14 -15.01 23.32
CA ALA A 190 2.45 -16.45 23.33
C ALA A 190 3.46 -16.86 22.24
N GLU A 191 3.40 -16.26 21.06
CA GLU A 191 4.37 -16.47 19.98
C GLU A 191 5.76 -15.94 20.35
N ILE A 192 5.83 -14.74 20.93
CA ILE A 192 7.06 -14.13 21.43
C ILE A 192 7.68 -15.01 22.51
N ASP A 193 6.90 -15.44 23.51
CA ASP A 193 7.38 -16.30 24.60
C ASP A 193 7.88 -17.65 24.08
N THR A 194 7.19 -18.22 23.10
CA THR A 194 7.61 -19.47 22.43
C THR A 194 8.92 -19.28 21.67
N ALA A 195 9.09 -18.14 20.98
CA ALA A 195 10.31 -17.83 20.25
C ALA A 195 11.51 -17.60 21.20
N ILE A 196 11.29 -16.88 22.30
CA ILE A 196 12.29 -16.70 23.36
C ILE A 196 12.69 -18.07 23.93
N GLY A 197 11.72 -18.90 24.30
CA GLY A 197 11.98 -20.23 24.84
C GLY A 197 12.78 -21.13 23.88
N LYS A 198 12.46 -21.11 22.58
CA LYS A 198 13.23 -21.84 21.56
C LYS A 198 14.67 -21.33 21.43
N LEU A 199 14.87 -20.02 21.46
CA LEU A 199 16.19 -19.40 21.38
C LEU A 199 17.03 -19.75 22.62
N GLU A 200 16.44 -19.65 23.81
CA GLU A 200 17.09 -19.99 25.07
C GLU A 200 17.45 -21.47 25.13
N TYR A 201 16.53 -22.35 24.71
CA TYR A 201 16.76 -23.78 24.62
C TYR A 201 17.88 -24.13 23.63
N SER A 202 17.89 -23.49 22.46
CA SER A 202 18.95 -23.67 21.47
C SER A 202 20.31 -23.20 21.99
N ARG A 203 20.36 -22.06 22.69
CA ARG A 203 21.59 -21.56 23.32
C ARG A 203 22.08 -22.48 24.43
N ALA A 204 21.18 -22.99 25.26
CA ALA A 204 21.51 -23.89 26.35
C ALA A 204 22.04 -25.24 25.83
N THR A 205 21.42 -25.79 24.79
CA THR A 205 21.88 -27.04 24.18
C THR A 205 23.21 -26.88 23.43
N ALA A 206 23.46 -25.76 22.75
CA ALA A 206 24.74 -25.47 22.13
C ALA A 206 25.92 -25.40 23.13
N LEU A 207 25.66 -24.98 24.37
CA LEU A 207 26.65 -24.95 25.46
C LEU A 207 26.95 -26.35 26.04
N LEU A 208 26.02 -27.29 25.91
CA LEU A 208 26.23 -28.68 26.34
C LEU A 208 27.02 -29.49 25.29
N ASP A 209 27.00 -29.04 24.03
CA ASP A 209 27.64 -29.72 22.89
C ASP A 209 29.05 -29.19 22.55
N SER A 210 29.61 -28.28 23.35
CA SER A 210 30.96 -27.73 23.08
C SER A 210 32.07 -28.59 23.71
N PRO A 211 33.02 -29.16 22.94
CA PRO A 211 34.28 -29.66 23.50
C PRO A 211 35.17 -28.49 23.92
N SER A 212 35.89 -28.66 25.02
CA SER A 212 36.76 -27.67 25.70
C SER A 212 37.66 -26.84 24.78
N PRO A 213 37.89 -25.54 25.06
CA PRO A 213 38.70 -24.68 24.21
C PRO A 213 40.20 -24.88 24.50
N THR A 214 40.99 -25.06 23.44
CA THR A 214 42.43 -24.78 23.45
C THR A 214 42.66 -23.38 22.89
N PRO A 215 43.61 -22.59 23.43
CA PRO A 215 43.84 -21.24 22.98
C PRO A 215 44.80 -21.24 21.79
N THR A 216 44.37 -20.71 20.65
CA THR A 216 45.32 -20.31 19.60
C THR A 216 44.98 -18.92 19.10
N ASN A 217 45.94 -18.02 19.32
CA ASN A 217 46.03 -16.70 18.70
C ASN A 217 45.89 -16.82 17.18
N THR A 218 45.12 -15.92 16.55
CA THR A 218 45.47 -15.40 15.23
C THR A 218 44.74 -14.10 14.92
N SER A 219 45.56 -13.12 14.58
CA SER A 219 45.25 -11.76 14.11
C SER A 219 44.87 -11.71 12.63
N LYS A 220 44.27 -10.56 12.24
CA LYS A 220 44.09 -9.98 10.87
C LYS A 220 42.87 -10.48 10.09
N THR A 221 42.15 -9.74 9.24
CA THR A 221 41.98 -8.32 8.86
C THR A 221 40.90 -8.37 7.77
N SER A 222 39.93 -7.46 7.73
CA SER A 222 39.35 -7.02 6.45
C SER A 222 38.83 -5.59 6.53
N MET A 223 39.19 -4.84 5.48
CA MET A 223 39.02 -3.41 5.29
C MET A 223 37.71 -3.14 4.54
N SER A 224 37.06 -2.02 4.82
CA SER A 224 36.49 -1.16 3.78
C SER A 224 36.63 0.30 4.23
N SER A 225 37.16 1.09 3.32
CA SER A 225 37.55 2.49 3.44
C SER A 225 36.42 3.40 3.01
N ASP A 226 36.19 4.51 3.73
CA ASP A 226 36.13 5.81 3.04
C ASP A 226 36.43 7.00 3.98
N SER A 227 37.48 7.72 3.57
CA SER A 227 37.82 9.15 3.66
C SER A 227 37.26 10.05 4.79
N GLY A 228 38.19 10.70 5.50
CA GLY A 228 37.95 11.97 6.20
C GLY A 228 38.32 12.03 7.69
N ALA A 229 39.43 11.42 8.12
CA ALA A 229 39.86 11.49 9.52
C ALA A 229 40.38 12.90 9.89
N ASN A 230 39.47 13.80 10.24
CA ASN A 230 39.76 14.86 11.19
C ASN A 230 39.85 14.20 12.59
N PRO A 231 40.97 14.27 13.33
CA PRO A 231 41.18 13.50 14.57
C PRO A 231 40.22 13.82 15.72
N GLN A 232 39.29 14.75 15.51
CA GLN A 232 38.41 15.31 16.52
C GLN A 232 37.10 14.53 16.69
N TYR A 233 36.64 13.82 15.66
CA TYR A 233 35.33 13.17 15.62
C TYR A 233 35.47 11.66 15.47
N ASP A 234 34.94 10.91 16.45
CA ASP A 234 34.96 9.44 16.48
C ASP A 234 33.53 8.94 16.69
N VAL A 235 32.94 8.40 15.63
CA VAL A 235 31.55 7.93 15.60
C VAL A 235 31.32 6.81 16.62
N LYS A 236 32.31 5.92 16.83
CA LYS A 236 32.17 4.82 17.80
C LYS A 236 32.17 5.35 19.23
N MET A 237 33.05 6.31 19.52
CA MET A 237 33.09 6.97 20.82
C MET A 237 31.81 7.80 21.07
N ALA A 238 31.28 8.48 20.05
CA ALA A 238 30.04 9.24 20.14
C ALA A 238 28.83 8.34 20.46
N ASP A 239 28.69 7.21 19.76
CA ASP A 239 27.61 6.25 19.98
C ASP A 239 27.71 5.57 21.35
N GLY A 240 28.93 5.22 21.78
CA GLY A 240 29.18 4.66 23.10
C GLY A 240 28.76 5.62 24.23
N ALA A 241 29.14 6.89 24.11
CA ALA A 241 28.77 7.94 25.05
C ALA A 241 27.26 8.22 25.05
N TYR A 242 26.62 8.22 23.87
CA TYR A 242 25.16 8.38 23.78
C TYR A 242 24.42 7.27 24.53
N ARG A 243 24.81 6.01 24.30
CA ARG A 243 24.19 4.84 24.95
C ARG A 243 24.37 4.89 26.47
N ALA A 244 25.56 5.28 26.94
CA ALA A 244 25.83 5.48 28.37
C ALA A 244 24.96 6.61 28.96
N GLY A 245 24.80 7.72 28.25
CA GLY A 245 23.93 8.84 28.67
C GLY A 245 22.47 8.43 28.79
N CYS A 246 21.93 7.70 27.81
CA CYS A 246 20.58 7.15 27.88
C CYS A 246 20.40 6.16 29.04
N ALA A 247 21.39 5.33 29.32
CA ALA A 247 21.35 4.41 30.46
C ALA A 247 21.35 5.17 31.81
N SER A 248 22.15 6.24 31.94
CA SER A 248 22.14 7.10 33.12
C SER A 248 20.82 7.86 33.30
N LEU A 249 20.17 8.29 32.20
CA LEU A 249 18.81 8.87 32.25
C LEU A 249 17.80 7.86 32.78
N ALA A 250 17.82 6.62 32.27
CA ALA A 250 16.94 5.56 32.73
C ALA A 250 17.19 5.20 34.21
N ALA A 251 18.44 5.31 34.68
CA ALA A 251 18.81 5.12 36.08
C ALA A 251 18.52 6.34 36.98
N GLY A 252 17.96 7.43 36.45
CA GLY A 252 17.66 8.66 37.22
C GLY A 252 18.89 9.48 37.61
N LYS A 253 20.07 9.15 37.08
CA LYS A 253 21.34 9.85 37.38
C LYS A 253 21.58 10.97 36.38
N LEU A 254 20.95 12.11 36.62
CA LEU A 254 20.91 13.21 35.66
C LEU A 254 22.29 13.88 35.42
N ASP A 255 23.15 13.96 36.43
CA ASP A 255 24.51 14.53 36.28
C ASP A 255 25.41 13.66 35.39
N GLU A 256 25.43 12.35 35.64
CA GLU A 256 26.16 11.39 34.80
C GLU A 256 25.61 11.39 33.37
N ALA A 257 24.28 11.46 33.21
CA ALA A 257 23.63 11.56 31.92
C ALA A 257 24.07 12.80 31.13
N LEU A 258 24.08 13.98 31.76
CA LEU A 258 24.55 15.20 31.11
C LEU A 258 26.01 15.10 30.68
N GLN A 259 26.87 14.52 31.51
CA GLN A 259 28.28 14.35 31.18
C GLN A 259 28.45 13.49 29.92
N TYR A 260 27.79 12.33 29.87
CA TYR A 260 27.88 11.42 28.73
C TYR A 260 27.28 12.01 27.44
N LEU A 261 26.17 12.74 27.53
CA LEU A 261 25.56 13.39 26.36
C LEU A 261 26.45 14.50 25.78
N ASN A 262 27.13 15.29 26.63
CA ASN A 262 28.10 16.30 26.17
C ASN A 262 29.33 15.66 25.52
N VAL A 263 29.81 14.53 26.05
CA VAL A 263 30.90 13.75 25.42
C VAL A 263 30.46 13.27 24.04
N SER A 264 29.25 12.73 23.91
CA SER A 264 28.68 12.30 22.63
C SER A 264 28.63 13.46 21.62
N LEU A 265 28.11 14.62 22.03
CA LEU A 265 28.04 15.83 21.20
C LEU A 265 29.41 16.30 20.71
N SER A 266 30.43 16.25 21.58
CA SER A 266 31.80 16.66 21.21
C SER A 266 32.47 15.74 20.18
N LYS A 267 32.03 14.49 20.10
CA LYS A 267 32.57 13.45 19.20
C LYS A 267 31.73 13.24 17.95
N CYS A 268 30.49 13.73 17.94
CA CYS A 268 29.63 13.71 16.77
C CYS A 268 30.13 14.65 15.67
N PRO A 269 30.24 14.18 14.42
CA PRO A 269 30.55 15.04 13.28
C PRO A 269 29.49 16.14 13.11
N PRO A 270 29.87 17.40 12.85
CA PRO A 270 28.93 18.50 12.68
C PRO A 270 28.01 18.35 11.47
N ASP A 271 28.42 17.57 10.46
CA ASP A 271 27.62 17.28 9.26
C ASP A 271 26.35 16.46 9.56
N LYS A 272 26.29 15.79 10.72
CA LYS A 272 25.12 15.02 11.16
C LYS A 272 24.16 15.89 11.96
N THR A 273 23.56 16.89 11.29
CA THR A 273 22.66 17.89 11.89
C THR A 273 21.51 17.29 12.70
N SER A 274 20.91 16.19 12.24
CA SER A 274 19.84 15.47 12.96
C SER A 274 20.33 14.86 14.29
N ALA A 275 21.53 14.28 14.30
CA ALA A 275 22.11 13.68 15.51
C ALA A 275 22.50 14.77 16.52
N VAL A 276 23.11 15.85 16.04
CA VAL A 276 23.47 17.03 16.86
C VAL A 276 22.22 17.67 17.48
N ALA A 277 21.15 17.86 16.71
CA ALA A 277 19.90 18.43 17.21
C ALA A 277 19.24 17.55 18.29
N LYS A 278 19.25 16.22 18.11
CA LYS A 278 18.75 15.27 19.12
C LYS A 278 19.58 15.34 20.41
N LEU A 279 20.90 15.38 20.31
CA LEU A 279 21.80 15.50 21.46
C LEU A 279 21.58 16.82 22.22
N GLN A 280 21.47 17.95 21.50
CA GLN A 280 21.18 19.26 22.09
C GLN A 280 19.82 19.28 22.80
N SER A 281 18.80 18.67 22.21
CA SER A 281 17.47 18.53 22.81
C SER A 281 17.52 17.71 24.11
N LEU A 282 18.20 16.56 24.10
CA LEU A 282 18.37 15.72 25.29
C LEU A 282 19.14 16.44 26.39
N ILE A 283 20.25 17.12 26.07
CA ILE A 283 21.03 17.91 27.02
C ILE A 283 20.14 18.99 27.66
N SER A 284 19.38 19.74 26.85
CA SER A 284 18.48 20.77 27.35
C SER A 284 17.41 20.20 28.30
N LEU A 285 16.83 19.06 27.95
CA LEU A 285 15.83 18.39 28.78
C LEU A 285 16.43 17.93 30.12
N THR A 286 17.60 17.29 30.10
CA THR A 286 18.27 16.80 31.31
C THR A 286 18.71 17.95 32.21
N SER A 287 19.21 19.06 31.65
CA SER A 287 19.54 20.26 32.41
C SER A 287 18.30 20.88 33.08
N GLN A 288 17.16 20.90 32.38
CA GLN A 288 15.91 21.39 32.97
C GLN A 288 15.40 20.49 34.09
N GLN A 289 15.59 19.17 33.97
CA GLN A 289 15.23 18.21 35.02
C GLN A 289 16.10 18.38 36.27
N LEU A 290 17.41 18.62 36.10
CA LEU A 290 18.32 18.91 37.22
C LEU A 290 17.93 20.17 38.00
N GLN A 291 17.51 21.23 37.31
CA GLN A 291 17.05 22.47 37.95
C GLN A 291 15.73 22.31 38.70
N LYS A 292 14.94 21.28 38.39
CA LYS A 292 13.65 21.00 39.02
C LYS A 292 13.76 20.07 40.23
N LEU A 293 14.94 19.50 40.53
CA LEU A 293 15.10 18.75 41.77
C LEU A 293 15.11 19.70 42.97
N PRO A 294 14.24 19.50 43.98
CA PRO A 294 14.35 20.23 45.24
C PRO A 294 15.65 19.84 45.94
N THR A 295 16.44 20.85 46.33
CA THR A 295 17.62 20.74 47.18
C THR A 295 17.29 20.20 48.56
#